data_AF-A0A7J6UM97-F1
#
_entry.id   AF-A0A7J6UM97-F1
#
_cell.length_a   1.000
_cell.length_b   1.000
_cell.length_c   1.000
_cell.angle_alpha   90.00
_cell.angle_beta   90.00
_cell.angle_gamma   90.00
#
_symmetry.space_group_name_H-M   'P 1'
#
loop_
_entity.id
_entity.type
_entity.pdbx_description
1 polymer ?
#
loop_
_entity_poly.entity_id
_entity_poly.type
_entity_poly.pdbx_seq_one_letter_code
_entity_poly.pdbx_strand_id
1 'polypeptide(L)'
;VSASEPLGRVINRDPQEFSDVLKDELTRERQLLNEAREHAFEDDANRDLPPIGDENADKNLPRSDDQYAKEVIAEIRLDECTNLSTAQKNDLKKVITKWCRIFHLPGEKFEEIRGYKHHIDTGDHEPLYCTPYPLPESQVRFVKSEIDRMIAEGICRPSESSWSSPILVVAKKDEHGQKVRPRL
;
A
#
# COMPACT_ATOMS: atom_id res chain seq x y z
N VAL A 1 -0.88 24.73 -33.33
CA VAL A 1 0.49 24.68 -32.77
C VAL A 1 0.51 25.60 -31.56
N SER A 2 0.03 25.11 -30.41
CA SER A 2 0.09 25.85 -29.15
C SER A 2 1.44 25.49 -28.53
N ALA A 3 2.31 26.48 -28.38
CA ALA A 3 3.62 26.28 -27.79
C ALA A 3 3.46 25.97 -26.30
N SER A 4 3.64 24.71 -25.92
CA SER A 4 3.82 24.32 -24.52
C SER A 4 5.11 24.95 -24.01
N GLU A 5 4.99 25.90 -23.09
CA GLU A 5 6.15 26.47 -22.42
C GLU A 5 6.87 25.37 -21.61
N PRO A 6 8.22 25.33 -21.63
CA PRO A 6 8.97 24.29 -20.95
C PRO A 6 8.81 24.43 -19.42
N LEU A 7 8.37 23.35 -18.78
CA LEU A 7 8.41 23.16 -17.33
C LEU A 7 9.85 23.43 -16.83
N GLY A 8 10.02 24.45 -15.99
CA GLY A 8 11.30 24.72 -15.31
C GLY A 8 11.97 26.08 -15.59
N ARG A 9 11.32 27.04 -16.26
CA ARG A 9 11.85 28.42 -16.32
C ARG A 9 11.69 29.07 -14.94
N VAL A 10 12.79 29.21 -14.18
CA VAL A 10 12.84 30.03 -12.96
C VAL A 10 12.70 31.49 -13.37
N ILE A 11 11.47 31.98 -13.33
CA ILE A 11 11.16 33.39 -13.51
C ILE A 11 11.41 34.05 -12.13
N ASN A 12 12.23 35.10 -12.07
CA ASN A 12 12.32 35.97 -10.88
C ASN A 12 10.96 36.68 -10.70
N ARG A 13 9.96 35.96 -10.18
CA ARG A 13 8.67 36.50 -9.75
C ARG A 13 8.70 36.73 -8.25
N ASP A 14 7.81 37.58 -7.78
CA ASP A 14 7.58 37.79 -6.36
C ASP A 14 7.36 36.42 -5.68
N PRO A 15 8.11 36.08 -4.62
CA PRO A 15 7.97 34.80 -3.91
C PRO A 15 6.53 34.47 -3.52
N GLN A 16 5.70 35.48 -3.28
CA GLN A 16 4.30 35.30 -2.94
C GLN A 16 3.48 34.80 -4.13
N GLU A 17 3.67 35.41 -5.30
CA GLU A 17 2.99 35.00 -6.55
C GLU A 17 3.38 33.59 -6.97
N PHE A 18 4.65 33.19 -6.82
CA PHE A 18 5.09 31.82 -7.12
C PHE A 18 4.47 30.79 -6.17
N SER A 19 4.41 31.11 -4.87
CA SER A 19 3.75 30.29 -3.87
C SER A 19 2.28 30.09 -4.21
N ASP A 20 1.58 31.15 -4.62
CA ASP A 20 0.15 31.09 -4.88
C ASP A 20 -0.16 30.34 -6.18
N VAL A 21 0.65 30.51 -7.23
CA VAL A 21 0.57 29.67 -8.45
C VAL A 21 0.77 28.18 -8.13
N LEU A 22 1.76 27.82 -7.32
CA LEU A 22 1.99 26.43 -6.92
C LEU A 22 0.82 25.85 -6.11
N LYS A 23 0.23 26.64 -5.20
CA LYS A 23 -0.94 26.21 -4.43
C LYS A 23 -2.15 25.99 -5.35
N ASP A 24 -2.35 26.84 -6.33
CA ASP A 24 -3.43 26.72 -7.30
C ASP A 24 -3.24 25.49 -8.19
N GLU A 25 -2.02 25.23 -8.65
CA GLU A 25 -1.66 24.00 -9.38
C GLU A 25 -1.90 22.74 -8.54
N LEU A 26 -1.42 22.73 -7.29
CA LEU A 26 -1.64 21.62 -6.35
C LEU A 26 -3.13 21.39 -6.07
N THR A 27 -3.92 22.46 -5.99
CA THR A 27 -5.36 22.37 -5.75
C THR A 27 -6.08 21.76 -6.95
N ARG A 28 -5.70 22.15 -8.18
CA ARG A 28 -6.22 21.56 -9.41
C ARG A 28 -5.85 20.08 -9.54
N GLU A 29 -4.59 19.74 -9.34
CA GLU A 29 -4.13 18.34 -9.35
C GLU A 29 -4.88 17.50 -8.32
N ARG A 30 -5.04 18.01 -7.10
CA ARG A 30 -5.83 17.35 -6.06
C ARG A 30 -7.29 17.15 -6.47
N GLN A 31 -7.88 18.12 -7.16
CA GLN A 31 -9.25 18.01 -7.65
C GLN A 31 -9.37 16.96 -8.76
N LEU A 32 -8.47 16.96 -9.73
CA LEU A 32 -8.41 15.93 -10.78
C LEU A 32 -8.21 14.53 -10.20
N LEU A 33 -7.34 14.38 -9.20
CA LEU A 33 -7.14 13.11 -8.49
C LEU A 33 -8.40 12.68 -7.75
N ASN A 34 -9.13 13.61 -7.13
CA ASN A 34 -10.39 13.29 -6.47
C ASN A 34 -11.47 12.88 -7.47
N GLU A 35 -11.61 13.58 -8.60
CA GLU A 35 -12.56 13.24 -9.66
C GLU A 35 -12.24 11.87 -10.28
N ALA A 36 -10.98 11.61 -10.60
CA ALA A 36 -10.51 10.29 -11.05
C ALA A 36 -10.76 9.20 -10.00
N ARG A 37 -10.60 9.53 -8.72
CA ARG A 37 -10.88 8.61 -7.61
C ARG A 37 -12.37 8.27 -7.54
N GLU A 38 -13.26 9.25 -7.59
CA GLU A 38 -14.71 8.99 -7.57
C GLU A 38 -15.12 8.14 -8.79
N HIS A 39 -14.63 8.47 -9.99
CA HIS A 39 -14.86 7.67 -11.20
C HIS A 39 -14.31 6.22 -11.07
N ALA A 40 -13.16 6.03 -10.42
CA ALA A 40 -12.61 4.70 -10.16
C ALA A 40 -13.43 3.87 -9.15
N PHE A 41 -14.31 4.50 -8.37
CA PHE A 41 -15.18 3.84 -7.38
C PHE A 41 -16.67 3.82 -7.75
N GLU A 42 -17.06 4.37 -8.90
CA GLU A 42 -18.40 4.17 -9.46
C GLU A 42 -18.63 2.67 -9.77
N ASP A 43 -19.87 2.20 -9.58
CA ASP A 43 -20.28 0.82 -9.84
C ASP A 43 -20.32 0.54 -11.35
N ASP A 44 -19.16 0.34 -11.97
CA ASP A 44 -19.03 -0.15 -13.34
C ASP A 44 -19.05 -1.69 -13.35
N ALA A 45 -20.03 -2.27 -14.03
CA ALA A 45 -20.16 -3.71 -14.22
C ALA A 45 -19.01 -4.34 -15.01
N ASN A 46 -18.22 -3.53 -15.74
CA ASN A 46 -17.03 -3.96 -16.48
C ASN A 46 -15.72 -3.65 -15.76
N ARG A 47 -15.76 -3.23 -14.49
CA ARG A 47 -14.58 -2.91 -13.71
C ARG A 47 -13.64 -4.12 -13.63
N ASP A 48 -12.35 -3.88 -13.85
CA ASP A 48 -11.26 -4.82 -13.57
C ASP A 48 -11.14 -4.99 -12.05
N LEU A 49 -12.09 -5.73 -11.47
CA LEU A 49 -12.06 -6.15 -10.09
C LEU A 49 -11.39 -7.52 -10.02
N PRO A 50 -10.62 -7.79 -8.95
CA PRO A 50 -10.16 -9.13 -8.70
C PRO A 50 -11.36 -10.09 -8.64
N PRO A 51 -11.24 -11.28 -9.23
CA PRO A 51 -12.26 -12.30 -9.10
C PRO A 51 -12.51 -12.58 -7.62
N ILE A 52 -13.77 -12.78 -7.26
CA ILE A 52 -14.13 -13.31 -5.96
C ILE A 52 -13.39 -14.66 -5.83
N GLY A 53 -12.66 -14.84 -4.72
CA GLY A 53 -11.67 -15.90 -4.56
C GLY A 53 -12.15 -17.28 -5.01
N ASP A 54 -11.24 -18.05 -5.63
CA ASP A 54 -11.55 -19.38 -6.15
C ASP A 54 -11.83 -20.39 -5.03
N GLU A 55 -13.10 -20.81 -4.92
CA GLU A 55 -13.58 -21.82 -3.97
C GLU A 55 -12.81 -23.16 -4.04
N ASN A 56 -12.15 -23.44 -5.16
CA ASN A 56 -11.41 -24.69 -5.37
C ASN A 56 -9.92 -24.61 -4.99
N ALA A 57 -9.37 -23.41 -4.81
CA ALA A 57 -7.97 -23.20 -4.44
C ALA A 57 -7.63 -23.69 -3.03
N ASP A 58 -8.65 -23.82 -2.17
CA ASP A 58 -8.51 -24.15 -0.74
C ASP A 58 -8.12 -25.60 -0.44
N LYS A 59 -8.09 -26.48 -1.46
CA LYS A 59 -7.91 -27.93 -1.26
C LYS A 59 -6.47 -28.36 -0.91
N ASN A 60 -5.48 -27.50 -1.08
CA ASN A 60 -4.06 -27.78 -0.79
C ASN A 60 -3.48 -26.74 0.19
N LEU A 61 -4.18 -26.45 1.29
CA LEU A 61 -3.67 -25.53 2.31
C LEU A 61 -2.73 -26.25 3.29
N PRO A 62 -1.60 -25.63 3.69
CA PRO A 62 -0.68 -26.21 4.67
C PRO A 62 -1.29 -26.44 6.06
N ARG A 63 -2.36 -25.71 6.43
CA ARG A 63 -3.02 -25.82 7.73
C ARG A 63 -4.52 -26.02 7.56
N SER A 64 -5.13 -26.79 8.47
CA SER A 64 -6.60 -26.86 8.58
C SER A 64 -7.15 -25.57 9.20
N ASP A 65 -8.36 -25.18 8.81
CA ASP A 65 -9.05 -23.97 9.33
C ASP A 65 -9.15 -23.94 10.86
N ASP A 66 -9.44 -25.08 11.49
CA ASP A 66 -9.52 -25.18 12.95
C ASP A 66 -8.19 -24.89 13.66
N GLN A 67 -7.07 -25.29 13.03
CA GLN A 67 -5.74 -25.01 13.54
C GLN A 67 -5.40 -23.53 13.35
N TYR A 68 -5.68 -22.99 12.16
CA TYR A 68 -5.42 -21.59 11.84
C TYR A 68 -6.22 -20.63 12.73
N ALA A 69 -7.52 -20.92 12.94
CA ALA A 69 -8.37 -20.15 13.83
C ALA A 69 -7.83 -20.09 15.27
N LYS A 70 -7.24 -21.18 15.78
CA LYS A 70 -6.63 -21.21 17.12
C LYS A 70 -5.39 -20.31 17.19
N GLU A 71 -4.55 -20.35 16.17
CA GLU A 71 -3.36 -19.49 16.06
C GLU A 71 -3.77 -18.00 16.00
N VAL A 72 -4.77 -17.66 15.20
CA VAL A 72 -5.34 -16.29 15.12
C VAL A 72 -5.91 -15.84 16.46
N ILE A 73 -6.69 -16.68 17.15
CA ILE A 73 -7.24 -16.34 18.47
C ILE A 73 -6.13 -16.11 19.50
N ALA A 74 -5.07 -16.92 19.46
CA ALA A 74 -3.91 -16.76 20.33
C ALA A 74 -3.19 -15.42 20.07
N GLU A 75 -3.00 -15.06 18.80
CA GLU A 75 -2.26 -13.85 18.43
C GLU A 75 -3.04 -12.55 18.70
N ILE A 76 -4.38 -12.60 18.57
CA ILE A 76 -5.26 -11.50 18.97
C ILE A 76 -5.26 -11.31 20.51
N ARG A 77 -4.82 -12.32 21.28
CA ARG A 77 -4.82 -12.32 22.76
C ARG A 77 -6.20 -11.99 23.34
N LEU A 78 -7.24 -12.59 22.78
CA LEU A 78 -8.64 -12.28 23.13
C LEU A 78 -8.97 -12.47 24.61
N ASP A 79 -8.25 -13.38 25.28
CA ASP A 79 -8.45 -13.65 26.70
C ASP A 79 -7.96 -12.48 27.58
N GLU A 80 -6.97 -11.70 27.12
CA GLU A 80 -6.43 -10.51 27.82
C GLU A 80 -7.29 -9.25 27.65
N CYS A 81 -8.25 -9.25 26.72
CA CYS A 81 -9.12 -8.10 26.49
C CYS A 81 -10.07 -7.87 27.70
N THR A 82 -9.84 -6.83 28.49
CA THR A 82 -10.66 -6.48 29.66
C THR A 82 -11.97 -5.75 29.30
N ASN A 83 -12.03 -5.12 28.12
CA ASN A 83 -13.16 -4.29 27.67
C ASN A 83 -14.32 -5.09 27.05
N LEU A 84 -14.21 -6.43 26.98
CA LEU A 84 -15.19 -7.30 26.35
C LEU A 84 -15.81 -8.25 27.38
N SER A 85 -17.14 -8.35 27.36
CA SER A 85 -17.85 -9.35 28.14
C SER A 85 -17.58 -10.77 27.62
N THR A 86 -17.79 -11.79 28.46
CA THR A 86 -17.64 -13.20 28.08
C THR A 86 -18.51 -13.56 26.87
N ALA A 87 -19.72 -12.98 26.78
CA ALA A 87 -20.62 -13.20 25.64
C ALA A 87 -20.03 -12.65 24.34
N GLN A 88 -19.53 -11.41 24.35
CA GLN A 88 -18.89 -10.78 23.19
C GLN A 88 -17.62 -11.51 22.75
N LYS A 89 -16.80 -11.98 23.71
CA LYS A 89 -15.63 -12.81 23.39
C LYS A 89 -16.03 -14.09 22.68
N ASN A 90 -17.10 -14.75 23.12
CA ASN A 90 -17.60 -15.96 22.49
C ASN A 90 -18.13 -15.71 21.07
N ASP A 91 -18.84 -14.61 20.86
CA ASP A 91 -19.32 -14.25 19.52
C ASP A 91 -18.16 -13.92 18.57
N LEU A 92 -17.13 -13.22 19.05
CA LEU A 92 -15.93 -12.98 18.26
C LEU A 92 -15.19 -14.28 17.92
N LYS A 93 -15.07 -15.22 18.88
CA LYS A 93 -14.50 -16.55 18.61
C LYS A 93 -15.25 -17.25 17.47
N LYS A 94 -16.59 -17.21 17.45
CA LYS A 94 -17.38 -17.78 16.34
C LYS A 94 -17.07 -17.12 14.99
N VAL A 95 -16.98 -15.79 14.96
CA VAL A 95 -16.67 -15.03 13.73
C VAL A 95 -15.27 -15.36 13.23
N ILE A 96 -14.27 -15.37 14.12
CA ILE A 96 -12.89 -15.70 13.79
C ILE A 96 -12.79 -17.13 13.27
N THR A 97 -13.43 -18.11 13.93
CA THR A 97 -13.40 -19.49 13.45
C THR A 97 -14.07 -19.64 12.09
N LYS A 98 -15.19 -18.95 11.85
CA LYS A 98 -15.90 -18.99 10.58
C LYS A 98 -15.11 -18.36 9.43
N TRP A 99 -14.43 -17.26 9.68
CA TRP A 99 -13.72 -16.47 8.67
C TRP A 99 -12.22 -16.42 8.93
N CYS A 100 -11.63 -17.50 9.44
CA CYS A 100 -10.25 -17.47 9.92
C CYS A 100 -9.26 -17.02 8.84
N ARG A 101 -9.53 -17.36 7.57
CA ARG A 101 -8.66 -17.09 6.42
C ARG A 101 -8.60 -15.62 5.98
N ILE A 102 -9.42 -14.73 6.54
CA ILE A 102 -9.31 -13.28 6.27
C ILE A 102 -8.14 -12.64 7.03
N PHE A 103 -7.65 -13.32 8.06
CA PHE A 103 -6.54 -12.85 8.89
C PHE A 103 -5.21 -13.28 8.26
N HIS A 104 -4.20 -12.45 8.45
CA HIS A 104 -2.82 -12.73 8.08
C HIS A 104 -1.98 -12.82 9.35
N LEU A 105 -1.35 -13.98 9.59
CA LEU A 105 -0.53 -14.17 10.78
C LEU A 105 0.90 -13.64 10.58
N PRO A 106 1.56 -13.18 11.66
CA PRO A 106 2.94 -12.73 11.57
C PRO A 106 3.87 -13.81 11.02
N GLY A 107 4.70 -13.45 10.03
CA GLY A 107 5.68 -14.35 9.41
C GLY A 107 5.13 -15.20 8.26
N GLU A 108 3.85 -15.07 7.93
CA GLU A 108 3.31 -15.62 6.70
C GLU A 108 3.74 -14.78 5.49
N LYS A 109 3.81 -15.43 4.32
CA LYS A 109 4.04 -14.72 3.07
C LYS A 109 2.73 -14.15 2.57
N PHE A 110 2.81 -13.01 1.90
CA PHE A 110 1.66 -12.49 1.15
C PHE A 110 1.34 -13.44 0.01
N GLU A 111 0.05 -13.75 -0.14
CA GLU A 111 -0.46 -14.49 -1.28
C GLU A 111 -0.90 -13.55 -2.39
N GLU A 112 -0.87 -14.04 -3.62
CA GLU A 112 -1.37 -13.33 -4.79
C GLU A 112 -2.82 -13.78 -5.09
N ILE A 113 -3.62 -12.86 -5.64
CA ILE A 113 -4.96 -13.20 -6.15
C ILE A 113 -4.77 -14.05 -7.41
N ARG A 114 -5.08 -15.34 -7.30
CA ARG A 114 -4.90 -16.30 -8.39
C ARG A 114 -5.77 -15.94 -9.59
N GLY A 115 -5.21 -16.04 -10.78
CA GLY A 115 -5.93 -15.79 -12.03
C GLY A 115 -6.21 -14.32 -12.32
N TYR A 116 -5.73 -13.40 -11.48
CA TYR A 116 -5.89 -11.97 -11.67
C TYR A 116 -4.55 -11.26 -11.79
N LYS A 117 -4.45 -10.36 -12.76
CA LYS A 117 -3.29 -9.49 -12.95
C LYS A 117 -3.80 -8.10 -13.22
N HIS A 118 -3.57 -7.20 -12.28
CA HIS A 118 -3.95 -5.82 -12.46
C HIS A 118 -3.14 -5.17 -13.58
N HIS A 119 -3.83 -4.56 -14.55
CA HIS A 119 -3.23 -3.79 -15.62
C HIS A 119 -3.43 -2.30 -15.37
N ILE A 120 -2.35 -1.53 -15.45
CA ILE A 120 -2.39 -0.07 -15.40
C ILE A 120 -2.27 0.41 -16.84
N ASP A 121 -3.34 1.00 -17.37
CA ASP A 121 -3.33 1.63 -18.69
C ASP A 121 -2.67 3.01 -18.58
N THR A 122 -1.49 3.15 -19.18
CA THR A 122 -0.74 4.41 -19.24
C THR A 122 -1.10 5.25 -20.47
N GLY A 123 -2.03 4.79 -21.32
CA GLY A 123 -2.36 5.42 -22.60
C GLY A 123 -1.12 5.64 -23.46
N ASP A 124 -1.02 6.83 -24.06
CA ASP A 124 0.10 7.25 -24.92
C ASP A 124 1.26 7.91 -24.16
N HIS A 125 1.31 7.80 -22.82
CA HIS A 125 2.31 8.52 -22.02
C HIS A 125 3.70 7.86 -22.09
N GLU A 126 4.73 8.67 -22.34
CA GLU A 126 6.13 8.21 -22.37
C GLU A 126 6.67 7.89 -20.96
N PRO A 127 7.64 6.96 -20.81
CA PRO A 127 8.22 6.66 -19.50
C PRO A 127 8.86 7.85 -18.80
N LEU A 128 8.57 8.01 -17.51
CA LEU A 128 9.18 9.01 -16.64
C LEU A 128 10.31 8.41 -15.81
N TYR A 129 11.53 8.92 -15.99
CA TYR A 129 12.70 8.56 -15.21
C TYR A 129 13.12 9.69 -14.28
N CYS A 130 13.06 9.44 -12.96
CA CYS A 130 13.59 10.31 -11.94
C CYS A 130 14.80 9.66 -11.26
N THR A 131 15.90 10.41 -11.19
CA THR A 131 17.13 9.97 -10.49
C THR A 131 16.88 9.82 -8.99
N PRO A 132 17.29 8.71 -8.35
CA PRO A 132 17.17 8.51 -6.91
C PRO A 132 17.93 9.58 -6.10
N TYR A 133 17.37 9.99 -4.96
CA TYR A 133 18.06 10.89 -4.04
C TYR A 133 19.18 10.17 -3.26
N PRO A 134 20.31 10.83 -2.98
CA PRO A 134 21.34 10.28 -2.11
C PRO A 134 20.79 9.98 -0.72
N LEU A 135 21.01 8.76 -0.22
CA LEU A 135 20.61 8.37 1.13
C LEU A 135 21.74 8.64 2.13
N PRO A 136 21.43 9.18 3.32
CA PRO A 136 22.37 9.22 4.43
C PRO A 136 22.77 7.81 4.86
N GLU A 137 24.03 7.61 5.26
CA GLU A 137 24.57 6.31 5.70
C GLU A 137 23.74 5.64 6.81
N SER A 138 23.12 6.45 7.69
CA SER A 138 22.22 5.96 8.74
C SER A 138 20.96 5.26 8.21
N GLN A 139 20.53 5.60 7.00
CA GLN A 139 19.34 5.05 6.35
C GLN A 139 19.67 3.94 5.35
N VAL A 140 20.87 3.92 4.77
CA VAL A 140 21.28 2.92 3.76
C VAL A 140 21.08 1.50 4.27
N ARG A 141 21.55 1.20 5.50
CA ARG A 141 21.38 -0.13 6.10
C ARG A 141 19.92 -0.51 6.28
N PHE A 142 19.09 0.43 6.72
CA PHE A 142 17.65 0.23 6.92
C PHE A 142 16.93 -0.04 5.60
N VAL A 143 17.16 0.79 4.58
CA VAL A 143 16.55 0.64 3.26
C VAL A 143 16.94 -0.69 2.63
N LYS A 144 18.21 -1.07 2.73
CA LYS A 144 18.69 -2.35 2.17
C LYS A 144 18.01 -3.55 2.84
N SER A 145 17.98 -3.60 4.18
CA SER A 145 17.32 -4.70 4.89
C SER A 145 15.83 -4.80 4.56
N GLU A 146 15.19 -3.67 4.33
CA GLU A 146 13.77 -3.62 3.99
C GLU A 146 13.50 -4.13 2.57
N ILE A 147 14.29 -3.70 1.59
CA ILE A 147 14.20 -4.20 0.21
C ILE A 147 14.46 -5.72 0.18
N ASP A 148 15.48 -6.19 0.90
CA ASP A 148 15.81 -7.62 0.98
C ASP A 148 14.65 -8.43 1.58
N ARG A 149 13.97 -7.89 2.61
CA ARG A 149 12.75 -8.48 3.19
C ARG A 149 11.62 -8.54 2.16
N MET A 150 11.31 -7.43 1.50
CA MET A 150 10.24 -7.35 0.50
C MET A 150 10.47 -8.31 -0.68
N ILE A 151 11.73 -8.52 -1.08
CA ILE A 151 12.09 -9.52 -2.10
C ILE A 151 11.86 -10.94 -1.56
N ALA A 152 12.27 -11.24 -0.32
CA ALA A 152 12.07 -12.55 0.29
C ALA A 152 10.59 -12.93 0.50
N GLU A 153 9.75 -11.91 0.79
CA GLU A 153 8.30 -12.01 0.92
C GLU A 153 7.57 -12.04 -0.43
N GLY A 154 8.26 -11.76 -1.54
CA GLY A 154 7.68 -11.78 -2.89
C GLY A 154 6.93 -10.49 -3.29
N ILE A 155 6.99 -9.44 -2.47
CA ILE A 155 6.35 -8.14 -2.73
C ILE A 155 7.08 -7.38 -3.85
N CYS A 156 8.41 -7.48 -3.87
CA CYS A 156 9.25 -6.81 -4.87
C CYS A 156 10.12 -7.81 -5.63
N ARG A 157 10.56 -7.41 -6.82
CA ARG A 157 11.52 -8.15 -7.63
C ARG A 157 12.48 -7.19 -8.33
N PRO A 158 13.71 -7.63 -8.65
CA PRO A 158 14.58 -6.88 -9.55
C PRO A 158 13.90 -6.64 -10.91
N SER A 159 14.11 -5.44 -11.46
CA SER A 159 13.60 -5.05 -12.77
C SER A 159 14.55 -4.06 -13.44
N GLU A 160 14.51 -4.05 -14.78
CA GLU A 160 15.14 -3.03 -15.62
C GLU A 160 14.01 -2.26 -16.30
N SER A 161 13.71 -1.05 -15.80
CA SER A 161 12.54 -0.28 -16.21
C SER A 161 12.96 1.11 -16.67
N SER A 162 12.36 1.58 -17.76
CA SER A 162 12.48 2.99 -18.21
C SER A 162 11.74 3.96 -17.27
N TRP A 163 10.83 3.43 -16.42
CA TRP A 163 10.16 4.18 -15.36
C TRP A 163 10.96 4.09 -14.05
N SER A 164 11.20 5.22 -13.40
CA SER A 164 11.89 5.30 -12.10
C SER A 164 11.34 6.44 -11.24
N SER A 165 11.03 6.14 -9.98
CA SER A 165 10.61 7.12 -8.97
C SER A 165 11.52 7.03 -7.74
N PRO A 166 11.98 8.15 -7.16
CA PRO A 166 12.92 8.14 -6.04
C PRO A 166 12.25 7.65 -4.75
N ILE A 167 13.01 6.94 -3.93
CA ILE A 167 12.55 6.50 -2.60
C ILE A 167 12.73 7.60 -1.55
N LEU A 168 11.78 7.68 -0.62
CA LEU A 168 11.81 8.62 0.50
C LEU A 168 11.60 7.87 1.82
N VAL A 169 12.53 8.02 2.75
CA VAL A 169 12.43 7.41 4.08
C VAL A 169 11.74 8.39 5.04
N VAL A 170 10.53 8.05 5.46
CA VAL A 170 9.74 8.88 6.38
C VAL A 170 9.53 8.13 7.71
N ALA A 171 9.94 8.77 8.80
CA ALA A 171 9.67 8.27 10.14
C ALA A 171 8.20 8.48 10.51
N LYS A 172 7.50 7.38 10.81
CA LYS A 172 6.16 7.44 11.43
C LYS A 172 6.29 7.91 12.88
N LYS A 173 5.21 8.51 13.40
CA LYS A 173 5.11 8.86 14.82
C LYS A 173 4.56 7.67 15.60
N ASP A 174 4.97 7.53 16.86
CA ASP A 174 4.31 6.64 17.81
C ASP A 174 2.97 7.24 18.29
N GLU A 175 2.28 6.48 19.14
CA GLU A 175 1.04 6.89 19.81
C GLU A 175 1.19 8.16 20.68
N HIS A 176 2.43 8.51 21.08
CA HIS A 176 2.78 9.70 21.85
C HIS A 176 3.27 10.86 20.98
N GLY A 177 3.22 10.71 19.65
CA GLY A 177 3.63 11.73 18.67
C GLY A 177 5.14 11.83 18.43
N GLN A 178 5.97 10.99 19.04
CA GLN A 178 7.42 10.97 18.85
C GLN A 178 7.78 10.22 17.57
N LYS A 179 8.76 10.72 16.82
CA LYS A 179 9.24 10.03 15.61
C LYS A 179 9.95 8.75 16.02
N VAL A 180 9.39 7.62 15.63
CA VAL A 180 10.04 6.32 15.79
C VAL A 180 10.88 6.01 14.58
N ARG A 181 11.87 5.12 14.76
CA ARG A 181 12.60 4.56 13.61
C ARG A 181 11.56 4.03 12.62
N PRO A 182 11.69 4.34 11.32
CA PRO A 182 10.76 3.84 10.32
C PRO A 182 10.66 2.32 10.47
N ARG A 183 9.42 1.83 10.60
CA ARG A 183 9.09 0.41 10.54
C ARG A 183 8.06 0.25 9.43
N LEU A 184 8.24 -0.75 8.59
CA LEU A 184 7.17 -1.33 7.78
C LEU A 184 6.73 -2.61 8.45
#